data_AF-A0A3D0STL8-F1
#
_entry.id   AF-A0A3D0STL8-F1
#
_cell.length_a   1.000
_cell.length_b   1.000
_cell.length_c   1.000
_cell.angle_alpha   90.00
_cell.angle_beta   90.00
_cell.angle_gamma   90.00
#
_symmetry.space_group_name_H-M   'P 1'
#
loop_
_entity.id
_entity.type
_entity.pdbx_description
1 polymer ?
#
loop_
_entity_poly.entity_id
_entity_poly.type
_entity_poly.pdbx_seq_one_letter_code
_entity_poly.pdbx_strand_id
1 'polypeptide(L)'
;GRRQLAYPINKIHKAHYVLMNVECGQTVLEEIQRAFRFNDAVIRNLIIQRDGPETEPSPLIKLRDERPEREDRDDHDDRGEDHDDREDHGHRADHDTLGDEVETDDEMP
;
A
#
# COMPACT_ATOMS: atom_id res chain seq x y z
N GLY A 1 13.41 9.55 -6.71
CA GLY A 1 12.26 9.67 -5.79
C GLY A 1 11.30 8.51 -5.95
N ARG A 2 10.34 8.33 -5.02
CA ARG A 2 9.31 7.28 -5.11
C ARG A 2 8.32 7.64 -6.22
N ARG A 3 8.04 6.71 -7.13
CA ARG A 3 7.10 6.90 -8.25
C ARG A 3 6.28 5.63 -8.48
N GLN A 4 5.05 5.81 -8.96
CA GLN A 4 4.20 4.71 -9.39
C GLN A 4 4.72 4.12 -10.70
N LEU A 5 4.77 2.79 -10.78
CA LEU A 5 5.15 2.06 -11.98
C LEU A 5 3.98 2.02 -12.96
N ALA A 6 4.28 2.05 -14.26
CA ALA A 6 3.26 1.91 -15.31
C ALA A 6 2.59 0.52 -15.30
N TYR A 7 3.29 -0.48 -14.78
CA TYR A 7 2.81 -1.84 -14.60
C TYR A 7 3.52 -2.49 -13.40
N PRO A 8 2.89 -3.45 -12.70
CA PRO A 8 3.51 -4.12 -11.57
C PRO A 8 4.72 -4.94 -12.00
N ILE A 9 5.80 -4.84 -11.24
CA ILE A 9 6.98 -5.71 -11.35
C ILE A 9 7.07 -6.48 -10.04
N ASN A 10 7.07 -7.81 -10.06
CA ASN A 10 7.08 -8.64 -8.85
C ASN A 10 5.99 -8.24 -7.84
N LYS A 11 4.79 -7.87 -8.32
CA LYS A 11 3.65 -7.38 -7.52
C LYS A 11 3.87 -6.03 -6.81
N ILE A 12 4.94 -5.31 -7.14
CA ILE A 12 5.24 -3.98 -6.60
C ILE A 12 4.66 -2.92 -7.54
N HIS A 13 3.95 -1.93 -6.98
CA HIS A 13 3.34 -0.82 -7.73
C HIS A 13 4.07 0.52 -7.59
N LYS A 14 4.89 0.69 -6.55
CA LYS A 14 5.66 1.92 -6.29
C LYS A 14 7.13 1.55 -6.11
N ALA A 15 8.03 2.30 -6.74
CA ALA A 15 9.47 2.06 -6.64
C ALA A 15 10.26 3.37 -6.49
N HIS A 16 11.50 3.26 -6.00
CA HIS A 16 12.42 4.38 -5.90
C HIS A 16 13.30 4.45 -7.15
N TYR A 17 13.17 5.56 -7.88
CA TYR A 17 14.03 5.83 -9.04
C TYR A 17 15.25 6.64 -8.61
N VAL A 18 16.42 6.15 -9.02
CA VAL A 18 17.72 6.81 -8.86
C VAL A 18 18.37 6.88 -10.24
N LEU A 19 18.87 8.06 -10.59
CA LEU A 19 19.73 8.29 -11.75
C LEU A 19 21.09 8.69 -11.22
N MET A 20 22.14 8.08 -11.77
CA MET A 20 23.52 8.37 -11.38
C MET A 20 24.39 8.35 -12.63
N ASN A 21 25.19 9.39 -12.80
CA ASN A 21 26.22 9.45 -13.83
C ASN A 21 27.56 9.24 -13.12
N VAL A 22 28.28 8.19 -13.50
CA VAL A 22 29.54 7.80 -12.86
C VAL A 22 30.60 7.61 -13.94
N GLU A 23 31.78 8.18 -13.71
CA GLU A 23 32.97 7.86 -14.47
C GLU A 23 33.71 6.72 -13.75
N CYS A 24 33.81 5.56 -14.39
CA CYS A 24 34.49 4.41 -13.80
C CYS A 24 35.13 3.53 -14.88
N GLY A 25 36.14 2.76 -14.47
CA GLY A 25 36.75 1.74 -15.32
C GLY A 25 35.93 0.45 -15.38
N GLN A 26 36.27 -0.43 -16.32
CA GLN A 26 35.54 -1.67 -16.59
C GLN A 26 35.40 -2.58 -15.36
N THR A 27 36.46 -2.74 -14.57
CA THR A 27 36.46 -3.62 -13.38
C THR A 27 35.43 -3.18 -12.34
N VAL A 28 35.30 -1.87 -12.11
CA VAL A 28 34.35 -1.32 -11.14
C VAL A 28 32.92 -1.45 -11.65
N LEU A 29 32.70 -1.27 -12.96
CA LEU A 29 31.38 -1.46 -13.58
C LEU A 29 30.87 -2.90 -13.40
N GLU A 30 31.75 -3.90 -13.58
CA GLU A 30 31.39 -5.30 -13.35
C GLU A 30 31.04 -5.59 -11.89
N GLU A 31 31.76 -4.99 -10.95
CA GLU A 31 31.48 -5.12 -9.52
C GLU A 31 30.12 -4.53 -9.16
N ILE A 32 29.82 -3.32 -9.66
CA ILE A 32 28.51 -2.66 -9.47
C ILE A 32 27.39 -3.52 -10.08
N GLN A 33 27.60 -4.07 -11.28
CA GLN A 33 26.62 -4.93 -11.93
C GLN A 33 26.33 -6.20 -11.12
N ARG A 34 27.37 -6.82 -10.54
CA ARG A 34 27.21 -7.97 -9.63
C ARG A 34 26.46 -7.55 -8.37
N ALA A 35 26.82 -6.43 -7.75
CA ALA A 35 26.15 -5.93 -6.55
C ALA A 35 24.65 -5.69 -6.77
N PHE A 36 24.26 -5.09 -7.90
CA PHE A 36 22.85 -4.90 -8.24
C PHE A 36 22.10 -6.19 -8.56
N ARG A 37 22.79 -7.24 -9.01
CA ARG A 37 22.15 -8.53 -9.31
C ARG A 37 21.79 -9.30 -8.03
N PHE A 38 22.63 -9.21 -7.00
CA PHE A 38 22.42 -9.94 -5.74
C PHE A 38 21.66 -9.14 -4.68
N ASN A 39 21.35 -7.88 -4.97
CA ASN A 39 20.60 -7.03 -4.06
C ASN A 39 19.11 -7.08 -4.39
N ASP A 40 18.33 -7.74 -3.54
CA ASP A 40 16.87 -7.88 -3.68
C ASP A 40 16.11 -6.54 -3.60
N ALA A 41 16.73 -5.48 -3.06
CA ALA A 41 16.15 -4.14 -3.08
C ALA A 41 16.12 -3.53 -4.49
N VAL A 42 16.95 -4.03 -5.42
CA VAL A 42 17.06 -3.51 -6.78
C VAL A 42 16.23 -4.37 -7.74
N ILE A 43 15.04 -3.90 -8.06
CA ILE A 43 14.10 -4.63 -8.92
C ILE A 43 14.45 -4.59 -10.42
N ARG A 44 15.16 -3.54 -10.86
CA ARG A 44 15.57 -3.33 -12.25
C ARG A 44 16.72 -2.33 -12.29
N ASN A 45 17.73 -2.60 -13.10
CA ASN A 45 18.81 -1.68 -13.41
C ASN A 45 18.95 -1.54 -14.94
N LEU A 46 19.50 -0.41 -15.38
CA LEU A 46 19.83 -0.13 -16.78
C LEU A 46 21.15 0.63 -16.79
N ILE A 47 22.13 0.11 -17.52
CA ILE A 47 23.46 0.70 -17.67
C ILE A 47 23.61 1.11 -19.13
N ILE A 48 23.94 2.38 -19.38
CA ILE A 48 24.12 2.95 -20.71
C ILE A 48 25.49 3.60 -20.76
N GLN A 49 26.30 3.24 -21.75
CA GLN A 49 27.56 3.92 -22.02
C GLN A 49 27.29 5.30 -22.63
N ARG A 50 28.01 6.31 -22.15
CA ARG A 50 27.96 7.68 -22.66
C ARG A 50 29.32 8.05 -23.22
N ASP A 51 29.33 8.86 -24.29
CA ASP A 51 30.56 9.33 -24.94
C ASP A 51 31.29 10.39 -24.11
N GLY A 52 30.59 11.07 -23.19
CA GLY A 52 31.16 12.08 -22.31
C GLY A 52 30.37 12.27 -21.01
N PRO A 53 30.89 13.08 -20.08
CA PRO A 53 30.25 13.32 -18.79
C PRO A 53 29.06 14.26 -18.93
N GLU A 54 27.86 13.76 -18.64
CA GLU A 54 26.65 14.59 -18.52
C GLU A 54 26.54 15.12 -17.08
N THR A 55 26.67 16.45 -16.91
CA THR A 55 26.59 17.13 -15.60
C THR A 55 25.30 17.93 -15.42
N GLU A 56 24.46 18.00 -16.46
CA GLU A 56 23.23 18.77 -16.39
C GLU A 56 22.15 18.08 -15.54
N PRO A 57 21.32 18.85 -14.82
CA PRO A 57 20.22 18.29 -14.07
C PRO A 57 19.22 17.61 -14.99
N SER A 58 18.82 16.39 -14.60
CA SER A 58 17.92 15.58 -15.42
C SER A 58 16.58 16.30 -15.66
N PRO A 59 15.95 16.12 -16.83
CA PRO A 59 14.63 16.70 -17.12
C PRO A 59 13.56 16.30 -16.09
N LEU A 60 13.71 15.13 -15.48
CA LEU A 60 12.81 14.63 -14.44
C LEU A 60 12.88 15.37 -13.11
N ILE A 61 14.00 16.02 -12.82
CA ILE A 61 14.17 16.89 -11.65
C ILE A 61 13.62 18.28 -11.99
N LYS A 62 13.97 18.81 -13.17
CA LYS A 62 13.46 20.11 -13.67
C LYS A 62 11.93 20.16 -13.67
N LEU A 63 11.27 19.10 -14.15
CA LEU A 63 9.80 19.02 -14.20
C LEU A 63 9.15 18.94 -12.80
N ARG A 64 9.87 18.46 -11.79
CA ARG A 64 9.38 18.38 -10.40
C ARG A 64 9.46 19.74 -9.71
N ASP A 65 10.51 20.51 -9.96
CA ASP A 65 10.66 21.85 -9.36
C ASP A 65 9.62 22.84 -9.94
N GLU A 66 9.12 22.59 -11.15
CA GLU A 66 8.07 23.40 -11.80
C GLU A 66 6.63 23.03 -11.37
N ARG A 67 6.41 21.83 -10.79
CA ARG A 67 5.09 21.41 -10.27
C ARG A 67 5.09 21.38 -8.74
N PRO A 68 4.24 22.16 -8.05
CA PRO A 68 4.20 22.16 -6.59
C PRO A 68 3.83 20.77 -6.03
N GLU A 69 4.52 20.38 -4.95
CA GLU A 69 4.46 19.11 -4.19
C GLU A 69 3.05 18.80 -3.66
N ARG A 70 2.13 18.35 -4.51
CA ARG A 70 0.75 17.99 -4.10
C ARG A 70 0.48 16.49 -3.97
N GLU A 71 1.49 15.62 -4.08
CA GLU A 71 1.27 14.16 -4.16
C GLU A 71 1.89 13.33 -3.01
N ASP A 72 2.23 13.93 -1.87
CA ASP A 72 2.65 13.18 -0.67
C ASP A 72 1.51 12.97 0.36
N ARG A 73 0.22 13.05 -0.06
CA ARG A 73 -0.95 12.87 0.82
C ARG A 73 -1.65 11.51 0.74
N ASP A 74 -1.06 10.50 0.09
CA ASP A 74 -1.62 9.14 0.07
C ASP A 74 -1.06 8.28 1.22
N ASP A 75 -1.23 8.76 2.46
CA ASP A 75 -0.89 8.08 3.72
C ASP A 75 -2.16 7.67 4.50
N HIS A 76 -3.29 7.42 3.81
CA HIS A 76 -4.54 7.08 4.47
C HIS A 76 -5.48 6.18 3.66
N ASP A 77 -5.12 4.90 3.50
CA ASP A 77 -6.10 3.90 3.05
C ASP A 77 -5.83 2.49 3.64
N ASP A 78 -5.76 2.40 4.97
CA ASP A 78 -5.82 1.12 5.69
C ASP A 78 -6.74 1.27 6.94
N ARG A 79 -7.90 1.87 6.72
CA ARG A 79 -8.97 2.00 7.74
C ARG A 79 -10.33 1.84 7.06
N GLY A 80 -10.78 0.60 6.90
CA GLY A 80 -12.12 0.39 6.38
C GLY A 80 -12.48 -1.06 6.10
N GLU A 81 -12.47 -1.93 7.11
CA GLU A 81 -13.32 -3.14 7.11
C GLU A 81 -13.99 -3.25 8.48
N ASP A 82 -15.00 -2.40 8.69
CA ASP A 82 -16.06 -2.59 9.67
C ASP A 82 -17.30 -3.12 8.94
N HIS A 83 -18.08 -3.95 9.65
CA HIS A 83 -19.40 -4.49 9.32
C HIS A 83 -19.48 -5.76 8.45
N ASP A 84 -19.48 -6.92 9.12
CA ASP A 84 -20.36 -8.02 8.71
C ASP A 84 -21.29 -8.35 9.88
N ASP A 85 -22.58 -8.07 9.66
CA ASP A 85 -23.65 -8.06 10.65
C ASP A 85 -24.64 -9.15 10.22
N ARG A 86 -24.90 -10.09 11.14
CA ARG A 86 -26.03 -11.04 11.20
C ARG A 86 -25.88 -12.37 10.45
N GLU A 87 -25.88 -13.44 11.24
CA GLU A 87 -26.91 -14.50 11.34
C GLU A 87 -26.28 -15.64 12.17
N ASP A 88 -26.85 -16.05 13.31
CA ASP A 88 -27.67 -17.26 13.35
C ASP A 88 -28.39 -17.38 14.71
N HIS A 89 -29.72 -17.50 14.67
CA HIS A 89 -30.58 -17.71 15.84
C HIS A 89 -30.76 -19.22 16.04
N GLY A 90 -29.91 -19.81 16.89
CA GLY A 90 -29.90 -21.24 17.20
C GLY A 90 -30.25 -21.58 18.65
N HIS A 91 -31.53 -21.93 18.88
CA HIS A 91 -31.98 -23.08 19.68
C HIS A 91 -31.99 -23.08 21.25
N ARG A 92 -33.23 -23.03 21.78
CA ARG A 92 -33.88 -23.83 22.86
C ARG A 92 -33.22 -24.00 24.25
N ALA A 93 -33.99 -23.65 25.29
CA ALA A 93 -34.41 -24.60 26.33
C ALA A 93 -35.61 -24.06 27.15
N ASP A 94 -36.67 -24.86 27.13
CA ASP A 94 -37.81 -25.06 28.03
C ASP A 94 -37.57 -24.84 29.55
N HIS A 95 -38.54 -24.22 30.25
CA HIS A 95 -38.90 -24.57 31.64
C HIS A 95 -40.26 -23.97 32.10
N ASP A 96 -41.30 -24.80 32.00
CA ASP A 96 -42.46 -25.04 32.86
C ASP A 96 -43.08 -24.01 33.86
N THR A 97 -44.43 -23.99 33.77
CA THR A 97 -45.48 -24.03 34.82
C THR A 97 -46.06 -22.78 35.53
N LEU A 98 -47.35 -22.55 35.22
CA LEU A 98 -48.57 -22.44 36.08
C LEU A 98 -48.76 -21.29 37.10
N GLY A 99 -49.97 -20.72 37.05
CA GLY A 99 -50.63 -19.83 38.04
C GLY A 99 -50.56 -18.36 37.63
N ASP A 100 -51.64 -17.61 37.46
CA ASP A 100 -52.78 -17.43 38.35
C ASP A 100 -53.93 -16.75 37.55
N GLU A 101 -55.15 -17.27 37.67
CA GLU A 101 -56.37 -16.60 37.22
C GLU A 101 -56.87 -15.73 38.38
N VAL A 102 -56.91 -14.41 38.20
CA VAL A 102 -57.68 -13.51 39.06
C VAL A 102 -58.44 -12.48 38.22
N GLU A 103 -59.64 -12.85 37.78
CA GLU A 103 -60.71 -11.90 37.54
C GLU A 103 -61.76 -12.10 38.64
N THR A 104 -61.85 -11.15 39.58
CA THR A 104 -63.12 -10.64 40.10
C THR A 104 -62.85 -9.34 40.85
N ASP A 105 -63.14 -8.21 40.20
CA ASP A 105 -63.53 -6.97 40.87
C ASP A 105 -64.71 -6.40 40.05
N ASP A 106 -65.92 -6.81 40.42
CA ASP A 106 -67.15 -6.10 40.02
C ASP A 106 -67.74 -5.50 41.30
N GLU A 107 -67.84 -4.17 41.26
CA GLU A 107 -68.16 -3.27 42.36
C GLU A 107 -69.67 -3.24 42.64
N MET A 108 -70.02 -3.31 43.93
CA MET A 108 -71.09 -2.56 44.63
C MET A 108 -72.57 -2.97 44.40
N PRO A 109 -73.51 -2.56 45.29
CA PRO A 109 -73.39 -1.70 46.49
C PRO A 109 -73.75 -2.37 47.83
#